data_AF-A0A8T4SG60-F1
#
_entry.id   AF-A0A8T4SG60-F1
#
_cell.length_a   1.000
_cell.length_b   1.000
_cell.length_c   1.000
_cell.angle_alpha   90.00
_cell.angle_beta   90.00
_cell.angle_gamma   90.00
#
_symmetry.space_group_name_H-M   'P 1'
#
loop_
_entity.id
_entity.type
_entity.pdbx_description
1 polymer ?
#
loop_
_entity_poly.entity_id
_entity_poly.type
_entity_poly.pdbx_seq_one_letter_code
_entity_poly.pdbx_strand_id
1 'polypeptide(L)'
;MVETEKKRGVWLTIWLVIMLIANFFIALTYLVLNKTIASLYPNVGLWIWYIYGLVALANFVFVILLFMWKKWPFFAFCGTTIIAFIMNLAIGLGIFAAISGLIGPVILYFSMKSRWNLFE
;
A
#
# COMPACT_ATOMS: atom_id res chain seq x y z
N MET A 1 -27.64 10.31 25.44
CA MET A 1 -26.96 10.69 24.18
C MET A 1 -26.68 9.41 23.44
N VAL A 2 -27.25 9.19 22.25
CA VAL A 2 -26.95 8.01 21.44
C VAL A 2 -25.60 8.29 20.79
N GLU A 3 -24.52 7.77 21.36
CA GLU A 3 -23.24 7.70 20.65
C GLU A 3 -23.49 6.86 19.39
N THR A 4 -23.51 7.51 18.22
CA THR A 4 -23.50 6.79 16.95
C THR A 4 -22.17 6.07 16.85
N GLU A 5 -22.13 4.81 17.28
CA GLU A 5 -20.94 3.96 17.17
C GLU A 5 -20.41 4.02 15.73
N LYS A 6 -19.12 4.37 15.58
CA LYS A 6 -18.43 4.33 14.30
C LYS A 6 -18.36 2.87 13.81
N LYS A 7 -19.37 2.41 13.10
CA LYS A 7 -19.40 1.06 12.51
C LYS A 7 -18.66 1.03 11.18
N ARG A 8 -17.62 0.19 11.12
CA ARG A 8 -16.90 -0.10 9.88
C ARG A 8 -17.70 -1.06 9.02
N GLY A 9 -17.83 -0.76 7.73
CA GLY A 9 -18.45 -1.69 6.78
C GLY A 9 -17.57 -2.93 6.59
N VAL A 10 -18.19 -4.11 6.48
CA VAL A 10 -17.50 -5.40 6.29
C VAL A 10 -16.53 -5.35 5.10
N TRP A 11 -16.96 -4.74 3.99
CA TRP A 11 -16.12 -4.58 2.79
C TRP A 11 -14.82 -3.80 3.05
N LEU A 12 -14.90 -2.68 3.75
CA LEU A 12 -13.73 -1.87 4.09
C LEU A 12 -12.78 -2.64 5.02
N THR A 13 -13.32 -3.38 5.99
CA THR A 13 -12.50 -4.24 6.87
C THR A 13 -11.76 -5.31 6.08
N ILE A 14 -12.46 -6.04 5.19
CA ILE A 14 -11.84 -7.07 4.35
C ILE A 14 -10.72 -6.46 3.51
N TRP A 15 -10.98 -5.34 2.85
CA TRP A 15 -9.99 -4.67 2.01
C TRP A 15 -8.75 -4.23 2.80
N LEU A 16 -8.95 -3.62 3.98
CA LEU A 16 -7.84 -3.22 4.83
C LEU A 16 -7.04 -4.42 5.35
N VAL A 17 -7.67 -5.55 5.68
CA VAL A 17 -6.97 -6.78 6.08
C VAL A 17 -6.11 -7.32 4.92
N ILE A 18 -6.66 -7.36 3.70
CA ILE A 18 -5.92 -7.77 2.50
C ILE A 18 -4.70 -6.86 2.31
N MET A 19 -4.88 -5.54 2.38
CA MET A 19 -3.79 -4.59 2.26
C MET A 19 -2.74 -4.75 3.36
N LEU A 20 -3.16 -5.04 4.60
CA LEU A 20 -2.25 -5.24 5.72
C LEU A 20 -1.36 -6.47 5.48
N ILE A 21 -1.96 -7.60 5.11
CA ILE A 21 -1.25 -8.85 4.82
C ILE A 21 -0.32 -8.67 3.61
N ALA A 22 -0.82 -8.10 2.52
CA ALA A 22 -0.04 -7.89 1.30
C ALA A 22 1.19 -7.01 1.57
N ASN A 23 1.03 -5.86 2.23
CA ASN A 23 2.17 -4.97 2.51
C ASN A 23 3.18 -5.59 3.49
N PHE A 24 2.72 -6.42 4.44
CA PHE A 24 3.62 -7.18 5.31
C PHE A 24 4.49 -8.15 4.53
N PHE A 25 3.90 -8.97 3.65
CA PHE A 25 4.66 -9.92 2.83
C PHE A 25 5.60 -9.19 1.85
N ILE A 26 5.14 -8.12 1.23
CA ILE A 26 5.97 -7.30 0.32
C ILE A 26 7.17 -6.72 1.08
N ALA A 27 6.96 -6.16 2.27
CA ALA A 27 8.05 -5.65 3.10
C ALA A 27 9.03 -6.76 3.49
N LEU A 28 8.54 -7.94 3.88
CA LEU A 28 9.38 -9.09 4.19
C LEU A 28 10.22 -9.52 2.98
N THR A 29 9.59 -9.63 1.80
CA THR A 29 10.27 -10.01 0.56
C THR A 29 11.39 -9.04 0.21
N TYR A 30 11.13 -7.73 0.29
CA TYR A 30 12.10 -6.73 -0.15
C TYR A 30 13.13 -6.31 0.91
N LEU A 31 12.84 -6.47 2.21
CA LEU A 31 13.81 -6.16 3.27
C LEU A 31 14.67 -7.36 3.64
N VAL A 32 14.09 -8.57 3.67
CA VAL A 32 14.76 -9.79 4.17
C VAL A 32 15.13 -10.72 3.03
N LEU A 33 14.23 -10.94 2.07
CA LEU A 33 14.43 -11.90 0.97
C LEU A 33 14.90 -11.23 -0.34
N ASN A 34 15.54 -10.06 -0.24
CA ASN A 34 15.87 -9.24 -1.41
C ASN A 34 16.79 -9.94 -2.42
N LYS A 35 17.66 -10.85 -1.97
CA LYS A 35 18.60 -11.57 -2.84
C LYS A 35 17.88 -12.43 -3.87
N THR A 36 16.74 -13.01 -3.49
CA THR A 36 15.91 -13.84 -4.38
C THR A 36 15.25 -13.01 -5.48
N ILE A 37 14.88 -11.75 -5.19
CA ILE A 37 14.33 -10.84 -6.19
C ILE A 37 15.46 -10.25 -7.05
N ALA A 38 16.57 -9.86 -6.43
CA ALA A 38 17.69 -9.24 -7.11
C ALA A 38 18.31 -10.13 -8.19
N SER A 39 18.25 -11.45 -8.04
CA SER A 39 18.72 -12.39 -9.07
C SER A 39 17.86 -12.36 -10.36
N LEU A 40 16.60 -11.93 -10.28
CA LEU A 40 15.73 -11.74 -11.44
C LEU A 40 16.05 -10.45 -12.21
N TYR A 41 16.72 -9.50 -11.55
CA TYR A 41 17.07 -8.18 -12.08
C TYR A 41 18.55 -7.86 -11.82
N PRO A 42 19.49 -8.59 -12.44
CA PRO A 42 20.92 -8.50 -12.12
C PRO A 42 21.54 -7.12 -12.40
N ASN A 43 20.91 -6.33 -13.27
CA ASN A 43 21.36 -4.99 -13.65
C ASN A 43 20.86 -3.88 -12.70
N VAL A 44 20.06 -4.23 -11.69
CA VAL A 44 19.43 -3.27 -10.77
C VAL A 44 20.16 -3.29 -9.42
N GLY A 45 20.55 -2.12 -8.93
CA GLY A 45 21.26 -1.99 -7.66
C GLY A 45 20.42 -2.44 -6.46
N LEU A 46 21.05 -3.14 -5.51
CA LEU A 46 20.37 -3.70 -4.32
C LEU A 46 19.61 -2.65 -3.49
N TRP A 47 20.08 -1.40 -3.49
CA TRP A 47 19.49 -0.29 -2.76
C TRP A 47 18.02 -0.04 -3.13
N ILE A 48 17.60 -0.32 -4.37
CA ILE A 48 16.21 -0.08 -4.80
C ILE A 48 15.23 -1.00 -4.07
N TRP A 49 15.64 -2.24 -3.80
CA TRP A 49 14.79 -3.22 -3.11
C TRP A 49 14.56 -2.80 -1.67
N TYR A 50 15.57 -2.25 -1.00
CA TYR A 50 15.38 -1.67 0.32
C TYR A 50 14.36 -0.51 0.31
N ILE A 51 14.35 0.33 -0.73
CA ILE A 51 13.33 1.38 -0.88
C ILE A 51 11.94 0.76 -1.06
N TYR A 52 11.79 -0.26 -1.91
CA TYR A 52 10.50 -0.96 -2.06
C TYR A 52 10.01 -1.53 -0.72
N GLY A 53 10.92 -2.12 0.05
CA GLY A 53 10.63 -2.66 1.37
C GLY A 53 10.20 -1.58 2.38
N LEU A 54 10.88 -0.44 2.41
CA LEU A 54 10.53 0.70 3.25
C LEU A 54 9.18 1.31 2.85
N VAL A 55 8.91 1.43 1.56
CA VAL A 55 7.62 1.89 1.04
C VAL A 55 6.49 0.94 1.46
N ALA A 56 6.69 -0.36 1.34
CA ALA A 56 5.73 -1.36 1.78
C ALA A 56 5.50 -1.33 3.31
N LEU A 57 6.58 -1.13 4.09
CA LEU A 57 6.48 -0.98 5.54
C LEU A 57 5.71 0.29 5.94
N ALA A 58 5.96 1.41 5.25
CA ALA A 58 5.19 2.64 5.45
C ALA A 58 3.70 2.42 5.12
N ASN A 59 3.40 1.73 4.01
CA ASN A 59 2.04 1.37 3.63
C ASN A 59 1.36 0.45 4.67
N PHE A 60 2.08 -0.49 5.25
CA PHE A 60 1.57 -1.32 6.34
C PHE A 60 1.13 -0.45 7.55
N VAL A 61 1.96 0.52 7.94
CA VAL A 61 1.62 1.48 9.01
C VAL A 61 0.42 2.35 8.60
N PHE A 62 0.35 2.82 7.36
CA PHE A 62 -0.78 3.60 6.87
C PHE A 62 -2.10 2.82 6.94
N VAL A 63 -2.07 1.53 6.62
CA VAL A 63 -3.24 0.66 6.76
C VAL A 63 -3.69 0.55 8.23
N ILE A 64 -2.76 0.42 9.18
CA ILE A 64 -3.09 0.45 10.62
C ILE A 64 -3.74 1.78 11.01
N LEU A 65 -3.22 2.92 10.53
CA LEU A 65 -3.81 4.22 10.81
C LEU A 65 -5.20 4.40 10.15
N LEU A 66 -5.46 3.73 9.03
CA LEU A 66 -6.81 3.63 8.44
C LEU A 66 -7.73 2.77 9.33
N PHE A 67 -7.21 1.71 9.97
CA PHE A 67 -7.94 1.00 11.03
C PHE A 67 -8.23 1.90 12.25
N MET A 68 -7.50 3.00 12.43
CA MET A 68 -7.74 4.01 13.47
C MET A 68 -8.57 5.21 12.98
N TRP A 69 -9.22 5.10 11.81
CA TRP A 69 -10.09 6.12 11.23
C TRP A 69 -9.39 7.44 10.86
N LYS A 70 -8.07 7.46 10.62
CA LYS A 70 -7.39 8.68 10.14
C LYS A 70 -7.50 8.83 8.62
N LYS A 71 -7.78 10.03 8.11
CA LYS A 71 -7.86 10.31 6.65
C LYS A 71 -6.50 10.49 5.98
N TRP A 72 -5.56 11.14 6.68
CA TRP A 72 -4.24 11.46 6.14
C TRP A 72 -3.46 10.26 5.55
N PRO A 73 -3.48 9.05 6.15
CA PRO A 73 -2.82 7.87 5.60
C PRO A 73 -3.26 7.48 4.20
N PHE A 74 -4.50 7.80 3.80
CA PHE A 74 -4.95 7.57 2.42
C PHE A 74 -4.15 8.41 1.42
N PHE A 75 -3.95 9.70 1.72
CA PHE A 75 -3.15 10.59 0.87
C PHE A 75 -1.68 10.18 0.84
N ALA A 76 -1.14 9.75 1.99
CA ALA A 76 0.21 9.22 2.06
C ALA A 76 0.37 7.93 1.23
N PHE A 77 -0.63 7.04 1.27
CA PHE A 77 -0.68 5.82 0.45
C PHE A 77 -0.76 6.11 -1.06
N CYS A 78 -1.49 7.16 -1.46
CA CYS A 78 -1.45 7.64 -2.85
C CYS A 78 -0.05 8.11 -3.24
N GLY A 79 0.64 8.85 -2.37
CA GLY A 79 2.01 9.30 -2.60
C GLY A 79 3.00 8.14 -2.77
N THR A 80 2.93 7.13 -1.90
CA THR A 80 3.79 5.94 -2.00
C THR A 80 3.49 5.11 -3.25
N THR A 81 2.24 5.11 -3.73
CA THR A 81 1.90 4.45 -4.99
C THR A 81 2.54 5.14 -6.20
N ILE A 82 2.61 6.48 -6.20
CA ILE A 82 3.32 7.23 -7.24
C ILE A 82 4.82 6.90 -7.21
N ILE A 83 5.42 6.83 -6.01
CA ILE A 83 6.81 6.43 -5.84
C ILE A 83 7.03 5.02 -6.41
N ALA A 84 6.19 4.06 -6.03
CA ALA A 84 6.28 2.69 -6.53
C ALA A 84 6.11 2.61 -8.06
N PHE A 85 5.23 3.42 -8.65
CA PHE A 85 5.07 3.53 -10.09
C PHE A 85 6.35 3.99 -10.79
N ILE A 86 6.98 5.06 -10.29
CA ILE A 86 8.25 5.57 -10.82
C ILE A 86 9.35 4.51 -10.70
N MET A 87 9.43 3.84 -9.55
CA MET A 87 10.41 2.77 -9.33
C MET A 87 10.19 1.60 -10.29
N ASN A 88 8.93 1.21 -10.54
CA ASN A 88 8.60 0.13 -11.47
C ASN A 88 9.10 0.45 -12.88
N LEU A 89 8.90 1.68 -13.35
CA LEU A 89 9.44 2.13 -14.64
C LEU A 89 10.98 2.18 -14.64
N ALA A 90 11.60 2.60 -13.54
CA ALA A 90 13.06 2.69 -13.41
C ALA A 90 13.76 1.33 -13.47
N ILE A 91 13.14 0.26 -12.97
CA ILE A 91 13.66 -1.11 -13.08
C ILE A 91 13.31 -1.79 -14.41
N GLY A 92 12.67 -1.06 -15.33
CA GLY A 92 12.33 -1.56 -16.67
C GLY A 92 11.07 -2.42 -16.73
N LEU A 93 10.18 -2.38 -15.72
CA LEU A 93 8.88 -3.03 -15.85
C LEU A 93 8.06 -2.34 -16.94
N GLY A 94 7.32 -3.14 -17.70
CA GLY A 94 6.40 -2.62 -18.73
C GLY A 94 5.30 -1.75 -18.11
N ILE A 95 4.80 -0.78 -18.90
CA ILE A 95 3.81 0.21 -18.46
C ILE A 95 2.57 -0.41 -17.82
N PHE A 96 2.08 -1.55 -18.35
CA PHE A 96 0.92 -2.25 -17.81
C PHE A 96 1.18 -2.82 -16.41
N ALA A 97 2.38 -3.33 -16.15
CA ALA A 97 2.78 -3.81 -14.82
C ALA A 97 2.94 -2.64 -13.84
N ALA A 98 3.42 -1.49 -14.31
CA ALA A 98 3.51 -0.29 -13.48
C ALA A 98 2.12 0.25 -13.09
N ILE A 99 1.17 0.30 -14.04
CA ILE A 99 -0.19 0.81 -13.82
C ILE A 99 -1.01 -0.09 -12.90
N SER A 100 -0.77 -1.41 -12.87
CA SER A 100 -1.53 -2.32 -12.01
C SER A 100 -1.42 -1.96 -10.52
N GLY A 101 -0.30 -1.38 -10.10
CA GLY A 101 -0.10 -0.86 -8.74
C GLY A 101 -1.05 0.27 -8.35
N LEU A 102 -1.61 1.01 -9.32
CA LEU A 102 -2.56 2.11 -9.09
C LEU A 102 -3.98 1.61 -8.76
N ILE A 103 -4.27 0.33 -9.01
CA ILE A 103 -5.59 -0.25 -8.72
C ILE A 103 -5.87 -0.27 -7.21
N GLY A 104 -4.84 -0.49 -6.40
CA GLY A 104 -4.95 -0.57 -4.93
C GLY A 104 -5.59 0.68 -4.30
N PRO A 105 -5.01 1.88 -4.52
CA PRO A 105 -5.59 3.14 -4.04
C PRO A 105 -7.00 3.43 -4.56
N VAL A 106 -7.30 3.03 -5.81
CA VAL A 106 -8.64 3.24 -6.40
C VAL A 106 -9.68 2.43 -5.64
N ILE A 107 -9.41 1.14 -5.39
CA ILE A 107 -10.32 0.28 -4.61
C ILE A 107 -10.44 0.82 -3.17
N LEU A 108 -9.35 1.29 -2.58
CA LEU A 108 -9.36 1.89 -1.24
C LEU A 108 -10.26 3.14 -1.20
N TYR A 109 -10.15 4.03 -2.19
CA TYR A 109 -10.98 5.23 -2.29
C TYR A 109 -12.46 4.88 -2.36
N PHE A 110 -12.87 3.95 -3.24
CA PHE A 110 -14.27 3.52 -3.34
C PHE A 110 -14.77 2.89 -2.04
N SER A 111 -13.92 2.10 -1.37
CA SER A 111 -14.24 1.46 -0.09
C SER A 111 -14.41 2.49 1.04
N MET A 112 -13.59 3.55 1.05
CA MET A 112 -13.67 4.63 2.02
C MET A 112 -14.81 5.62 1.71
N LYS A 113 -15.15 5.84 0.43
CA LYS A 113 -16.15 6.85 -0.01
C LYS A 113 -17.49 6.73 0.72
N SER A 114 -17.98 5.51 0.94
CA SER A 114 -19.25 5.25 1.66
C SER A 114 -19.23 5.73 3.12
N ARG A 115 -18.04 5.81 3.73
CA ARG A 115 -17.85 6.09 5.16
C ARG A 115 -16.90 7.26 5.39
N TRP A 116 -16.63 8.09 4.38
CA TRP A 116 -15.62 9.15 4.41
C TRP A 116 -15.83 10.14 5.56
N ASN A 117 -17.09 10.42 5.89
CA ASN A 117 -17.49 11.32 6.98
C ASN A 117 -17.14 10.80 8.38
N LEU A 118 -16.86 9.49 8.54
CA LEU A 118 -16.48 8.88 9.82
C LEU A 118 -14.98 8.97 10.12
N PHE A 119 -14.18 9.21 9.08
CA PHE A 119 -12.74 9.38 9.24
C PHE A 119 -12.43 10.79 9.77
N GLU A 120 -11.43 10.89 10.62
CA GLU A 120 -10.89 12.14 11.18
C GLU A 120 -9.79 12.68 10.25
#